data_AF-A0A3D2RP52-F1
#
_entry.id   AF-A0A3D2RP52-F1
#
_cell.length_a   1.000
_cell.length_b   1.000
_cell.length_c   1.000
_cell.angle_alpha   90.00
_cell.angle_beta   90.00
_cell.angle_gamma   90.00
#
_symmetry.space_group_name_H-M   'P 1'
#
loop_
_entity.id
_entity.type
_entity.pdbx_description
1 polymer ?
#
loop_
_entity_poly.entity_id
_entity_poly.type
_entity_poly.pdbx_seq_one_letter_code
_entity_poly.pdbx_strand_id
1 'polypeptide(L)'
;MFDLVKLFKDVFHPESGERVVIIRDEPHSTIPDNPLWADRRVMAEEWRETLNAHATGLDIEVAPLVTFPAVGAHNGDLPLDKGSPSLLREVLEGATIGLALTEFSPTASMVAWAKDHDDFRCATLPQVARRMEETALAADYVEVARRCLILKGVLDGADSAEVHFSTGHKWYVDLRENAALMDDGQLPRGRAGGSVINLPSGESFQVPFEGNGSLTQGEIPVREGDEDVVYVVEENRIVDVRGGPAAGRTRSYFGEDPARGNIAEFAFGCNPLAVVWDNVLEDEKAGFHWAFGRSEHLGGEIGPDAFLSPKTIVHQDIVYARESPIQVTSVVLSGQGRQTEVIASGDYVVF
;
A
#
# COMPACT_ATOMS: atom_id res chain seq x y z
N MET A 1 -21.04 -11.09 5.29
CA MET A 1 -20.78 -11.93 4.11
C MET A 1 -20.20 -11.00 3.07
N PHE A 2 -19.05 -11.34 2.50
CA PHE A 2 -18.42 -10.58 1.44
C PHE A 2 -19.37 -10.39 0.25
N ASP A 3 -19.40 -9.18 -0.31
CA ASP A 3 -20.18 -8.87 -1.51
C ASP A 3 -19.25 -8.24 -2.54
N LEU A 4 -18.73 -9.09 -3.45
CA LEU A 4 -17.85 -8.65 -4.52
C LEU A 4 -18.51 -7.64 -5.46
N VAL A 5 -19.82 -7.78 -5.72
CA VAL A 5 -20.54 -6.88 -6.63
C VAL A 5 -20.65 -5.49 -6.01
N LYS A 6 -20.88 -5.40 -4.70
CA LYS A 6 -20.81 -4.13 -3.96
C LYS A 6 -19.40 -3.55 -4.01
N LEU A 7 -18.37 -4.33 -3.65
CA LEU A 7 -16.97 -3.85 -3.69
C LEU A 7 -16.61 -3.31 -5.08
N PHE A 8 -16.94 -4.06 -6.14
CA PHE A 8 -16.67 -3.66 -7.52
C PHE A 8 -17.36 -2.34 -7.89
N LYS A 9 -18.62 -2.15 -7.49
CA LYS A 9 -19.34 -0.89 -7.73
C LYS A 9 -18.72 0.29 -6.98
N ASP A 10 -18.41 0.09 -5.70
CA ASP A 10 -17.88 1.16 -4.84
C ASP A 10 -16.47 1.58 -5.24
N VAL A 11 -15.67 0.66 -5.76
CA VAL A 11 -14.31 0.95 -6.25
C VAL A 11 -14.35 1.51 -7.65
N PHE A 12 -14.93 0.80 -8.62
CA PHE A 12 -14.72 1.11 -10.04
C PHE A 12 -15.76 2.05 -10.65
N HIS A 13 -16.90 2.27 -9.97
CA HIS A 13 -18.03 3.04 -10.48
C HIS A 13 -18.33 2.69 -11.95
N PRO A 14 -18.63 1.41 -12.26
CA PRO A 14 -18.65 0.93 -13.63
C PRO A 14 -19.70 1.67 -14.47
N GLU A 15 -19.30 2.03 -15.68
CA GLU A 15 -20.15 2.62 -16.70
C GLU A 15 -20.61 1.56 -17.73
N SER A 16 -21.67 1.90 -18.46
CA SER A 16 -22.20 1.07 -19.54
C SER A 16 -21.14 0.78 -20.61
N GLY A 17 -21.01 -0.49 -20.99
CA GLY A 17 -20.12 -0.97 -22.05
C GLY A 17 -18.67 -1.13 -21.64
N GLU A 18 -18.33 -0.95 -20.36
CA GLU A 18 -16.97 -1.19 -19.88
C GLU A 18 -16.59 -2.67 -19.90
N ARG A 19 -15.31 -2.94 -20.18
CA ARG A 19 -14.80 -4.31 -20.31
C ARG A 19 -13.82 -4.62 -19.20
N VAL A 20 -14.17 -5.60 -18.39
CA VAL A 20 -13.42 -6.06 -17.22
C VAL A 20 -12.55 -7.25 -17.59
N VAL A 21 -11.29 -7.22 -17.15
CA VAL A 21 -10.39 -8.37 -17.14
C VAL A 21 -9.93 -8.66 -15.72
N ILE A 22 -9.93 -9.94 -15.36
CA ILE A 22 -9.17 -10.43 -14.20
C ILE A 22 -7.91 -11.12 -14.73
N ILE A 23 -6.76 -10.76 -14.17
CA ILE A 23 -5.47 -11.37 -14.48
C ILE A 23 -4.84 -11.95 -13.21
N ARG A 24 -4.09 -13.04 -13.36
CA ARG A 24 -3.30 -13.64 -12.28
C ARG A 24 -2.03 -14.27 -12.81
N ASP A 25 -1.01 -14.33 -11.96
CA ASP A 25 0.21 -15.06 -12.27
C ASP A 25 0.13 -16.53 -11.83
N GLU A 26 0.98 -17.37 -12.44
CA GLU A 26 1.07 -18.79 -12.12
C GLU A 26 2.51 -19.19 -11.75
N PRO A 27 2.65 -20.07 -10.74
CA PRO A 27 3.95 -20.65 -10.38
C PRO A 27 4.50 -21.49 -11.52
N HIS A 28 5.80 -21.70 -11.52
CA HIS A 28 6.49 -22.57 -12.48
C HIS A 28 7.75 -23.17 -11.86
N SER A 29 8.51 -23.93 -12.64
CA SER A 29 9.62 -24.76 -12.12
C SER A 29 10.66 -24.04 -11.26
N THR A 30 10.84 -22.73 -11.43
CA THR A 30 11.81 -21.92 -10.66
C THR A 30 11.16 -21.08 -9.56
N ILE A 31 9.83 -20.98 -9.53
CA ILE A 31 9.07 -20.21 -8.55
C ILE A 31 8.03 -21.17 -7.95
N PRO A 32 8.33 -21.79 -6.79
CA PRO A 32 7.43 -22.76 -6.19
C PRO A 32 6.13 -22.09 -5.75
N ASP A 33 5.06 -22.88 -5.78
CA ASP A 33 3.75 -22.48 -5.31
C ASP A 33 3.70 -22.41 -3.77
N ASN A 34 2.66 -21.77 -3.23
CA ASN A 34 2.35 -21.78 -1.80
C ASN A 34 0.83 -21.89 -1.56
N PRO A 35 0.38 -22.30 -0.36
CA PRO A 35 -1.05 -22.50 -0.09
C PRO A 35 -1.92 -21.26 -0.30
N LEU A 36 -1.44 -20.08 0.09
CA LEU A 36 -2.19 -18.82 -0.08
C LEU A 36 -2.30 -18.44 -1.56
N TRP A 37 -1.25 -18.65 -2.35
CA TRP A 37 -1.28 -18.40 -3.79
C TRP A 37 -2.16 -19.40 -4.52
N ALA A 38 -2.15 -20.68 -4.13
CA ALA A 38 -3.06 -21.68 -4.68
C ALA A 38 -4.53 -21.29 -4.44
N ASP A 39 -4.86 -20.83 -3.24
CA ASP A 39 -6.21 -20.38 -2.90
C ASP A 39 -6.57 -19.06 -3.62
N ARG A 40 -5.63 -18.11 -3.73
CA ARG A 40 -5.79 -16.87 -4.52
C ARG A 40 -6.13 -17.16 -5.99
N ARG A 41 -5.55 -18.20 -6.57
CA ARG A 41 -5.88 -18.60 -7.95
C ARG A 41 -7.34 -19.06 -8.04
N VAL A 42 -7.85 -19.83 -7.08
CA VAL A 42 -9.27 -20.21 -7.02
C VAL A 42 -10.15 -18.96 -6.83
N MET A 43 -9.78 -18.09 -5.90
CA MET A 43 -10.46 -16.82 -5.64
C MET A 43 -10.58 -15.94 -6.89
N ALA A 44 -9.53 -15.84 -7.71
CA ALA A 44 -9.58 -15.07 -8.97
C ALA A 44 -10.60 -15.63 -9.99
N GLU A 45 -10.76 -16.95 -10.07
CA GLU A 45 -11.79 -17.56 -10.93
C GLU A 45 -13.18 -17.27 -10.39
N GLU A 46 -13.39 -17.45 -9.07
CA GLU A 46 -14.68 -17.16 -8.42
C GLU A 46 -15.09 -15.69 -8.56
N TRP A 47 -14.13 -14.76 -8.46
CA TRP A 47 -14.37 -13.34 -8.69
C TRP A 47 -14.82 -13.09 -10.13
N ARG A 48 -14.14 -13.71 -11.10
CA ARG A 48 -14.49 -13.58 -12.52
C ARG A 48 -15.87 -14.17 -12.81
N GLU A 49 -16.17 -15.34 -12.27
CA GLU A 49 -17.49 -15.99 -12.42
C GLU A 49 -18.61 -15.15 -11.80
N THR A 50 -18.37 -14.60 -10.60
CA THR A 50 -19.33 -13.75 -9.90
C THR A 50 -19.63 -12.47 -10.66
N LEU A 51 -18.60 -11.75 -11.15
CA LEU A 51 -18.80 -10.55 -11.96
C LEU A 51 -19.49 -10.89 -13.28
N ASN A 52 -19.11 -11.99 -13.93
CA ASN A 52 -19.74 -12.45 -15.17
C ASN A 52 -21.23 -12.79 -14.99
N ALA A 53 -21.60 -13.41 -13.87
CA ALA A 53 -23.00 -13.71 -13.55
C ALA A 53 -23.85 -12.43 -13.35
N HIS A 54 -23.22 -11.31 -12.99
CA HIS A 54 -23.88 -10.02 -12.78
C HIS A 54 -23.65 -9.01 -13.92
N ALA A 55 -22.93 -9.41 -14.98
CA ALA A 55 -22.51 -8.53 -16.07
C ALA A 55 -23.68 -7.77 -16.70
N THR A 56 -24.80 -8.45 -17.01
CA THR A 56 -26.01 -7.81 -17.56
C THR A 56 -26.61 -6.76 -16.62
N GLY A 57 -26.56 -6.98 -15.31
CA GLY A 57 -27.10 -6.03 -14.32
C GLY A 57 -26.17 -4.85 -14.04
N LEU A 58 -24.89 -5.01 -14.35
CA LEU A 58 -23.85 -3.98 -14.28
C LEU A 58 -23.66 -3.24 -15.61
N ASP A 59 -24.23 -3.77 -16.70
CA ASP A 59 -24.06 -3.30 -18.08
C ASP A 59 -22.58 -3.27 -18.53
N ILE A 60 -21.83 -4.32 -18.18
CA ILE A 60 -20.41 -4.50 -18.49
C ILE A 60 -20.17 -5.81 -19.25
N GLU A 61 -19.00 -5.93 -19.85
CA GLU A 61 -18.49 -7.19 -20.40
C GLU A 61 -17.38 -7.75 -19.50
N VAL A 62 -17.39 -9.06 -19.22
CA VAL A 62 -16.34 -9.73 -18.44
C VAL A 62 -15.57 -10.68 -19.34
N ALA A 63 -14.30 -10.37 -19.61
CA ALA A 63 -13.41 -11.20 -20.39
C ALA A 63 -13.09 -12.53 -19.68
N PRO A 64 -12.61 -13.57 -20.42
CA PRO A 64 -12.02 -14.74 -19.79
C PRO A 64 -10.88 -14.36 -18.83
N LEU A 65 -10.74 -15.09 -17.72
CA LEU A 65 -9.59 -14.97 -16.83
C LEU A 65 -8.30 -15.22 -17.63
N VAL A 66 -7.31 -14.34 -17.49
CA VAL A 66 -6.00 -14.49 -18.12
C VAL A 66 -4.96 -14.90 -17.10
N THR A 67 -4.23 -15.97 -17.40
CA THR A 67 -3.09 -16.42 -16.60
C THR A 67 -1.78 -16.20 -17.34
N PHE A 68 -0.71 -15.87 -16.62
CA PHE A 68 0.63 -15.69 -17.17
C PHE A 68 1.69 -16.22 -16.20
N PRO A 69 2.89 -16.63 -16.66
CA PRO A 69 3.92 -17.11 -15.75
C PRO A 69 4.43 -15.99 -14.84
N ALA A 70 4.58 -16.28 -13.55
CA ALA A 70 5.08 -15.34 -12.56
C ALA A 70 6.46 -14.78 -12.92
N VAL A 71 6.68 -13.50 -12.61
CA VAL A 71 7.93 -12.79 -12.96
C VAL A 71 9.03 -12.93 -11.90
N GLY A 72 8.67 -13.33 -10.68
CA GLY A 72 9.61 -13.60 -9.59
C GLY A 72 10.13 -12.36 -8.84
N ALA A 73 9.61 -11.17 -9.15
CA ALA A 73 9.93 -9.93 -8.46
C ALA A 73 8.72 -9.00 -8.44
N HIS A 74 8.45 -8.36 -7.30
CA HIS A 74 7.49 -7.26 -7.24
C HIS A 74 7.93 -6.14 -8.18
N ASN A 75 6.97 -5.59 -8.91
CA ASN A 75 7.13 -4.55 -9.93
C ASN A 75 8.05 -4.93 -11.10
N GLY A 76 8.21 -6.22 -11.37
CA GLY A 76 8.86 -6.70 -12.59
C GLY A 76 8.00 -6.47 -13.84
N ASP A 77 8.67 -6.40 -15.00
CA ASP A 77 8.01 -6.25 -16.29
C ASP A 77 7.03 -7.39 -16.55
N LEU A 78 5.78 -7.05 -16.87
CA LEU A 78 4.78 -8.05 -17.19
C LEU A 78 5.11 -8.74 -18.53
N PRO A 79 4.93 -10.07 -18.63
CA PRO A 79 5.18 -10.80 -19.87
C PRO A 79 4.01 -10.61 -20.84
N LEU A 80 3.91 -9.41 -21.43
CA LEU A 80 2.81 -9.01 -22.32
C LEU A 80 2.62 -9.93 -23.54
N ASP A 81 3.68 -10.62 -23.96
CA ASP A 81 3.73 -11.59 -25.06
C ASP A 81 3.35 -13.02 -24.65
N LYS A 82 2.99 -13.22 -23.38
CA LYS A 82 2.50 -14.50 -22.84
C LYS A 82 1.06 -14.33 -22.35
N GLY A 83 0.41 -15.45 -22.11
CA GLY A 83 -0.95 -15.46 -21.55
C GLY A 83 -1.74 -16.67 -22.00
N SER A 84 -2.71 -17.08 -21.19
CA SER A 84 -3.71 -18.11 -21.53
C SER A 84 -5.07 -17.70 -20.97
N PRO A 85 -6.18 -17.86 -21.73
CA PRO A 85 -6.25 -18.44 -23.08
C PRO A 85 -5.84 -17.48 -24.21
N SER A 86 -5.53 -16.22 -23.89
CA SER A 86 -5.13 -15.18 -24.84
C SER A 86 -3.89 -14.46 -24.33
N LEU A 87 -3.18 -13.76 -25.21
CA LEU A 87 -2.03 -12.96 -24.80
C LEU A 87 -2.45 -11.85 -23.85
N LEU A 88 -1.62 -11.61 -22.83
CA LEU A 88 -1.89 -10.57 -21.82
C LEU A 88 -2.07 -9.20 -22.48
N ARG A 89 -1.22 -8.87 -23.47
CA ARG A 89 -1.35 -7.66 -24.28
C ARG A 89 -2.73 -7.51 -24.91
N GLU A 90 -3.20 -8.53 -25.62
CA GLU A 90 -4.46 -8.46 -26.38
C GLU A 90 -5.67 -8.23 -25.47
N VAL A 91 -5.65 -8.83 -24.27
CA VAL A 91 -6.76 -8.68 -23.32
C VAL A 91 -6.70 -7.33 -22.62
N LEU A 92 -5.52 -6.85 -22.24
CA LEU A 92 -5.36 -5.53 -21.64
C LEU A 92 -5.69 -4.41 -22.63
N GLU A 93 -5.31 -4.53 -23.92
CA GLU A 93 -5.66 -3.56 -24.99
C GLU A 93 -7.18 -3.44 -25.20
N GLY A 94 -7.92 -4.50 -24.89
CA GLY A 94 -9.37 -4.54 -25.01
C GLY A 94 -10.13 -4.23 -23.72
N ALA A 95 -9.46 -3.95 -22.61
CA ALA A 95 -10.08 -3.75 -21.30
C ALA A 95 -10.09 -2.27 -20.90
N THR A 96 -11.10 -1.87 -20.13
CA THR A 96 -11.14 -0.58 -19.44
C THR A 96 -10.94 -0.73 -17.93
N ILE A 97 -11.22 -1.92 -17.37
CA ILE A 97 -11.02 -2.24 -15.96
C ILE A 97 -10.18 -3.51 -15.82
N GLY A 98 -9.11 -3.43 -15.04
CA GLY A 98 -8.26 -4.56 -14.66
C GLY A 98 -8.34 -4.90 -13.17
N LEU A 99 -8.40 -6.19 -12.84
CA LEU A 99 -8.20 -6.73 -11.49
C LEU A 99 -7.01 -7.70 -11.53
N ALA A 100 -5.92 -7.39 -10.83
CA ALA A 100 -4.71 -8.22 -10.85
C ALA A 100 -4.50 -8.92 -9.51
N LEU A 101 -4.92 -10.20 -9.40
CA LEU A 101 -4.75 -11.03 -8.20
C LEU A 101 -3.48 -11.88 -8.35
N THR A 102 -2.33 -11.31 -8.00
CA THR A 102 -1.01 -11.90 -8.28
C THR A 102 -0.22 -12.23 -7.01
N GLU A 103 0.80 -13.08 -7.11
CA GLU A 103 1.80 -13.26 -6.06
C GLU A 103 2.83 -12.12 -6.07
N PHE A 104 3.30 -11.72 -7.25
CA PHE A 104 4.22 -10.59 -7.37
C PHE A 104 3.46 -9.33 -7.79
N SER A 105 3.75 -8.20 -7.13
CA SER A 105 3.05 -6.94 -7.40
C SER A 105 3.26 -6.49 -8.84
N PRO A 106 2.20 -6.23 -9.63
CA PRO A 106 2.31 -5.72 -10.98
C PRO A 106 2.07 -4.19 -11.00
N THR A 107 2.00 -3.54 -9.84
CA THR A 107 1.52 -2.16 -9.69
C THR A 107 2.28 -1.18 -10.59
N ALA A 108 3.61 -1.18 -10.56
CA ALA A 108 4.42 -0.29 -11.41
C ALA A 108 4.21 -0.57 -12.91
N SER A 109 4.14 -1.84 -13.30
CA SER A 109 3.89 -2.26 -14.70
C SER A 109 2.49 -1.88 -15.17
N MET A 110 1.49 -1.97 -14.29
CA MET A 110 0.12 -1.53 -14.55
C MET A 110 0.01 -0.01 -14.63
N VAL A 111 0.73 0.73 -13.78
CA VAL A 111 0.83 2.20 -13.86
C VAL A 111 1.46 2.61 -15.18
N ALA A 112 2.55 1.94 -15.60
CA ALA A 112 3.17 2.20 -16.90
C ALA A 112 2.21 1.89 -18.06
N TRP A 113 1.49 0.77 -18.00
CA TRP A 113 0.47 0.41 -18.98
C TRP A 113 -0.63 1.47 -19.07
N ALA A 114 -1.17 1.91 -17.94
CA ALA A 114 -2.29 2.85 -17.91
C ALA A 114 -1.92 4.26 -18.41
N LYS A 115 -0.65 4.66 -18.35
CA LYS A 115 -0.16 5.92 -18.95
C LYS A 115 -0.28 5.94 -20.47
N ASP A 116 -0.22 4.78 -21.12
CA ASP A 116 -0.36 4.65 -22.57
C ASP A 116 -1.80 4.29 -23.00
N HIS A 117 -2.71 4.11 -22.03
CA HIS A 117 -4.09 3.68 -22.24
C HIS A 117 -5.04 4.46 -21.34
N ASP A 118 -5.38 5.69 -21.74
CA ASP A 118 -6.13 6.67 -20.92
C ASP A 118 -7.46 6.16 -20.34
N ASP A 119 -8.11 5.18 -21.00
CA ASP A 119 -9.39 4.59 -20.57
C ASP A 119 -9.23 3.36 -19.67
N PHE A 120 -8.00 2.88 -19.46
CA PHE A 120 -7.70 1.74 -18.62
C PHE A 120 -7.43 2.15 -17.18
N ARG A 121 -8.04 1.43 -16.25
CA ARG A 121 -7.78 1.55 -14.82
C ARG A 121 -7.74 0.20 -14.13
N CYS A 122 -6.96 0.06 -13.06
CA CYS A 122 -6.68 -1.23 -12.46
C CYS A 122 -6.60 -1.21 -10.94
N ALA A 123 -7.22 -2.17 -10.29
CA ALA A 123 -6.86 -2.54 -8.93
C ALA A 123 -5.89 -3.73 -8.96
N THR A 124 -4.77 -3.57 -8.28
CA THR A 124 -3.75 -4.61 -8.12
C THR A 124 -3.79 -5.14 -6.69
N LEU A 125 -3.72 -6.46 -6.53
CA LEU A 125 -3.95 -7.14 -5.26
C LEU A 125 -2.79 -8.12 -4.97
N PRO A 126 -1.55 -7.64 -4.87
CA PRO A 126 -0.40 -8.50 -4.62
C PRO A 126 -0.53 -9.26 -3.32
N GLN A 127 -0.39 -10.57 -3.39
CA GLN A 127 -0.42 -11.43 -2.21
C GLN A 127 -1.74 -11.39 -1.43
N VAL A 128 -2.82 -10.84 -2.00
CA VAL A 128 -4.17 -10.87 -1.40
C VAL A 128 -4.54 -12.30 -1.02
N ALA A 129 -5.11 -12.50 0.16
CA ALA A 129 -5.52 -13.81 0.62
C ALA A 129 -7.04 -13.88 0.73
N ARG A 130 -7.62 -15.06 0.52
CA ARG A 130 -9.07 -15.26 0.62
C ARG A 130 -9.66 -14.77 1.95
N ARG A 131 -8.93 -14.94 3.06
CA ARG A 131 -9.36 -14.41 4.38
C ARG A 131 -9.67 -12.92 4.36
N MET A 132 -9.07 -12.15 3.44
CA MET A 132 -9.30 -10.72 3.31
C MET A 132 -10.72 -10.38 2.83
N GLU A 133 -11.43 -11.33 2.22
CA GLU A 133 -12.85 -11.23 1.91
C GLU A 133 -13.72 -11.08 3.18
N GLU A 134 -13.20 -11.46 4.34
CA GLU A 134 -13.89 -11.31 5.64
C GLU A 134 -13.42 -10.09 6.43
N THR A 135 -12.38 -9.40 5.96
CA THR A 135 -11.72 -8.28 6.64
C THR A 135 -11.66 -7.06 5.72
N ALA A 136 -10.48 -6.55 5.33
CA ALA A 136 -10.34 -5.27 4.63
C ALA A 136 -11.10 -5.16 3.29
N LEU A 137 -11.33 -6.26 2.55
CA LEU A 137 -12.11 -6.23 1.31
C LEU A 137 -13.63 -6.16 1.57
N ALA A 138 -14.10 -6.60 2.74
CA ALA A 138 -15.51 -6.50 3.13
C ALA A 138 -15.91 -5.13 3.69
N ALA A 139 -14.96 -4.20 3.81
CA ALA A 139 -15.22 -2.86 4.32
C ALA A 139 -16.21 -2.09 3.42
N ASP A 140 -16.86 -1.08 3.99
CA ASP A 140 -17.64 -0.14 3.19
C ASP A 140 -16.71 0.89 2.54
N TYR A 141 -16.42 0.74 1.24
CA TYR A 141 -15.41 1.56 0.57
C TYR A 141 -15.82 3.04 0.44
N VAL A 142 -17.11 3.35 0.56
CA VAL A 142 -17.58 4.75 0.72
C VAL A 142 -17.12 5.33 2.05
N GLU A 143 -17.19 4.56 3.14
CA GLU A 143 -16.69 4.98 4.46
C GLU A 143 -15.15 5.00 4.48
N VAL A 144 -14.48 4.05 3.83
CA VAL A 144 -13.00 4.08 3.67
C VAL A 144 -12.58 5.38 2.99
N ALA A 145 -13.21 5.74 1.86
CA ALA A 145 -12.90 6.97 1.15
C ALA A 145 -13.17 8.23 1.99
N ARG A 146 -14.25 8.26 2.78
CA ARG A 146 -14.54 9.36 3.71
C ARG A 146 -13.44 9.52 4.75
N ARG A 147 -12.95 8.42 5.33
CA ARG A 147 -11.89 8.42 6.34
C ARG A 147 -10.55 8.89 5.77
N CYS A 148 -10.18 8.41 4.58
CA CYS A 148 -9.02 8.90 3.85
C CYS A 148 -9.10 10.41 3.63
N LEU A 149 -10.24 10.92 3.15
CA LEU A 149 -10.40 12.35 2.91
C LEU A 149 -10.23 13.19 4.19
N ILE A 150 -10.74 12.71 5.33
CA ILE A 150 -10.55 13.37 6.62
C ILE A 150 -9.07 13.40 7.00
N LEU A 151 -8.38 12.25 6.94
CA LEU A 151 -6.96 12.16 7.31
C LEU A 151 -6.08 13.00 6.39
N LYS A 152 -6.30 12.91 5.08
CA LYS A 152 -5.63 13.76 4.09
C LYS A 152 -5.84 15.25 4.40
N GLY A 153 -7.06 15.67 4.75
CA GLY A 153 -7.33 17.06 5.11
C GLY A 153 -6.60 17.52 6.38
N VAL A 154 -6.34 16.62 7.33
CA VAL A 154 -5.52 16.92 8.52
C VAL A 154 -4.04 17.00 8.14
N LEU A 155 -3.53 16.08 7.33
CA LEU A 155 -2.14 16.04 6.86
C LEU A 155 -1.79 17.26 6.00
N ASP A 156 -2.63 17.63 5.02
CA ASP A 156 -2.41 18.79 4.15
C ASP A 156 -2.28 20.12 4.93
N GLY A 157 -2.84 20.18 6.15
CA GLY A 157 -2.76 21.34 7.02
C GLY A 157 -1.63 21.30 8.06
N ALA A 158 -0.85 20.22 8.11
CA ALA A 158 0.18 20.00 9.12
C ALA A 158 1.57 20.40 8.61
N ASP A 159 2.34 21.05 9.46
CA ASP A 159 3.77 21.32 9.25
C ASP A 159 4.64 20.30 10.00
N SER A 160 4.08 19.62 11.00
CA SER A 160 4.79 18.60 11.77
C SER A 160 3.86 17.64 12.50
N ALA A 161 4.38 16.47 12.88
CA ALA A 161 3.72 15.53 13.78
C ALA A 161 4.59 15.18 14.99
N GLU A 162 3.94 15.00 16.15
CA GLU A 162 4.53 14.38 17.33
C GLU A 162 3.89 13.00 17.56
N VAL A 163 4.71 11.95 17.54
CA VAL A 163 4.30 10.56 17.75
C VAL A 163 4.83 10.05 19.08
N HIS A 164 3.94 9.50 19.91
CA HIS A 164 4.28 8.91 21.20
C HIS A 164 4.00 7.40 21.19
N PHE A 165 5.01 6.60 21.54
CA PHE A 165 4.90 5.14 21.55
C PHE A 165 4.60 4.61 22.97
N SER A 166 3.98 3.42 23.06
CA SER A 166 3.68 2.75 24.33
C SER A 166 4.93 2.36 25.13
N THR A 167 6.09 2.32 24.47
CA THR A 167 7.40 2.07 25.09
C THR A 167 8.02 3.34 25.71
N GLY A 168 7.36 4.49 25.60
CA GLY A 168 7.82 5.78 26.15
C GLY A 168 8.72 6.60 25.21
N HIS A 169 9.11 6.03 24.06
CA HIS A 169 9.85 6.74 23.02
C HIS A 169 8.96 7.75 22.29
N LYS A 170 9.61 8.71 21.63
CA LYS A 170 8.96 9.79 20.91
C LYS A 170 9.65 10.06 19.59
N TRP A 171 8.86 10.46 18.61
CA TRP A 171 9.35 10.80 17.28
C TRP A 171 8.66 12.08 16.79
N TYR A 172 9.47 13.04 16.35
CA TYR A 172 9.01 14.26 15.70
C TYR A 172 9.23 14.13 14.20
N VAL A 173 8.23 14.50 13.42
CA VAL A 173 8.23 14.41 11.96
C VAL A 173 8.02 15.80 11.37
N ASP A 174 8.92 16.22 10.49
CA ASP A 174 8.80 17.44 9.69
C ASP A 174 7.95 17.14 8.45
N LEU A 175 6.77 17.75 8.35
CA LEU A 175 5.78 17.50 7.30
C LEU A 175 5.62 18.71 6.37
N ARG A 176 6.58 19.64 6.36
CA ARG A 176 6.52 20.81 5.49
C ARG A 176 6.74 20.42 4.02
N GLU A 177 6.29 21.31 3.14
CA GLU A 177 6.54 21.32 1.67
C GLU A 177 5.88 20.23 0.84
N ASN A 178 5.81 18.98 1.31
CA ASN A 178 5.19 17.88 0.57
C ASN A 178 3.67 17.87 0.76
N ALA A 179 2.92 17.52 -0.29
CA ALA A 179 1.47 17.36 -0.20
C ALA A 179 1.13 15.96 0.32
N ALA A 180 0.04 15.83 1.07
CA ALA A 180 -0.46 14.52 1.44
C ALA A 180 -1.10 13.83 0.23
N LEU A 181 -1.04 12.51 0.20
CA LEU A 181 -1.70 11.64 -0.76
C LEU A 181 -2.65 10.70 -0.01
N MET A 182 -3.50 10.00 -0.76
CA MET A 182 -4.38 9.00 -0.18
C MET A 182 -4.66 7.86 -1.17
N ASP A 183 -4.75 6.66 -0.62
CA ASP A 183 -5.35 5.50 -1.27
C ASP A 183 -6.74 5.28 -0.66
N ASP A 184 -7.75 5.85 -1.30
CA ASP A 184 -9.15 5.89 -0.87
C ASP A 184 -9.99 4.73 -1.44
N GLY A 185 -9.39 3.88 -2.26
CA GLY A 185 -10.10 2.79 -2.91
C GLY A 185 -11.02 3.24 -4.05
N GLN A 186 -10.95 4.49 -4.52
CA GLN A 186 -11.85 5.03 -5.54
C GLN A 186 -11.17 5.08 -6.92
N LEU A 187 -11.72 4.34 -7.88
CA LEU A 187 -11.28 4.24 -9.27
C LEU A 187 -12.44 4.48 -10.26
N PRO A 188 -13.14 5.63 -10.22
CA PRO A 188 -14.09 5.97 -11.27
C PRO A 188 -13.37 6.21 -12.61
N ARG A 189 -14.09 6.02 -13.71
CA ARG A 189 -13.59 6.33 -15.05
C ARG A 189 -13.24 7.82 -15.17
N GLY A 190 -12.09 8.12 -15.79
CA GLY A 190 -11.64 9.51 -15.98
C GLY A 190 -11.26 10.26 -14.69
N ARG A 191 -11.03 9.56 -13.58
CA ARG A 191 -10.50 10.13 -12.32
C ARG A 191 -9.26 10.99 -12.61
N ALA A 192 -9.22 12.18 -12.03
CA ALA A 192 -8.00 12.99 -12.01
C ALA A 192 -6.97 12.35 -11.06
N GLY A 193 -5.78 12.01 -11.57
CA GLY A 193 -4.71 11.35 -10.82
C GLY A 193 -4.33 10.00 -11.42
N GLY A 194 -3.76 9.11 -10.61
CA GLY A 194 -3.42 7.75 -11.04
C GLY A 194 -4.65 6.88 -11.28
N SER A 195 -4.60 6.04 -12.32
CA SER A 195 -5.65 5.08 -12.67
C SER A 195 -5.35 3.66 -12.16
N VAL A 196 -4.39 3.51 -11.24
CA VAL A 196 -4.04 2.22 -10.63
C VAL A 196 -3.95 2.38 -9.12
N ILE A 197 -4.53 1.44 -8.38
CA ILE A 197 -4.46 1.38 -6.91
C ILE A 197 -4.08 -0.02 -6.44
N ASN A 198 -3.77 -0.15 -5.15
CA ASN A 198 -3.78 -1.44 -4.46
C ASN A 198 -5.15 -1.69 -3.82
N LEU A 199 -5.61 -2.94 -3.82
CA LEU A 199 -6.75 -3.38 -3.02
C LEU A 199 -6.34 -4.54 -2.10
N PRO A 200 -6.74 -4.55 -0.80
CA PRO A 200 -7.54 -3.52 -0.13
C PRO A 200 -6.85 -2.15 -0.02
N SER A 201 -7.67 -1.09 0.04
CA SER A 201 -7.22 0.30 0.23
C SER A 201 -7.58 0.81 1.62
N GLY A 202 -7.21 2.06 1.90
CA GLY A 202 -7.70 2.82 3.03
C GLY A 202 -6.57 3.43 3.83
N GLU A 203 -5.85 4.37 3.24
CA GLU A 203 -4.84 5.15 3.96
C GLU A 203 -4.71 6.58 3.44
N SER A 204 -4.08 7.42 4.25
CA SER A 204 -3.58 8.72 3.83
C SER A 204 -2.21 8.95 4.39
N PHE A 205 -1.33 9.47 3.55
CA PHE A 205 0.10 9.46 3.79
C PHE A 205 0.78 10.70 3.23
N GLN A 206 2.00 10.93 3.67
CA GLN A 206 2.84 12.03 3.22
C GLN A 206 4.30 11.62 3.35
N VAL A 207 5.13 12.01 2.39
CA VAL A 207 6.59 11.89 2.52
C VAL A 207 7.06 13.02 3.45
N PRO A 208 7.74 12.72 4.58
CA PRO A 208 8.34 13.76 5.42
C PRO A 208 9.32 14.64 4.64
N PHE A 209 9.61 15.85 5.12
CA PHE A 209 10.56 16.73 4.45
C PHE A 209 11.97 16.12 4.46
N GLU A 210 12.48 15.77 3.27
CA GLU A 210 13.77 15.07 3.08
C GLU A 210 14.95 16.03 2.83
N GLY A 211 14.65 17.32 2.64
CA GLY A 211 15.64 18.34 2.30
C GLY A 211 16.61 18.66 3.45
N ASN A 212 17.69 19.38 3.11
CA ASN A 212 18.67 19.83 4.10
C ASN A 212 18.00 20.68 5.20
N GLY A 213 18.30 20.37 6.46
CA GLY A 213 17.69 21.03 7.60
C GLY A 213 16.33 20.47 8.00
N SER A 214 16.00 19.25 7.56
CA SER A 214 14.85 18.50 8.09
C SER A 214 14.90 18.42 9.61
N LEU A 215 13.75 18.68 10.22
CA LEU A 215 13.58 18.62 11.67
C LEU A 215 13.15 17.23 12.16
N THR A 216 12.92 16.26 11.26
CA THR A 216 12.52 14.89 11.60
C THR A 216 13.60 14.23 12.45
N GLN A 217 13.26 13.89 13.70
CA GLN A 217 14.19 13.33 14.67
C GLN A 217 13.49 12.59 15.81
N GLY A 218 14.20 11.69 16.49
CA GLY A 218 13.72 11.01 17.69
C GLY A 218 14.06 9.52 17.71
N GLU A 219 13.25 8.77 18.43
CA GLU A 219 13.46 7.35 18.68
C GLU A 219 12.19 6.58 18.29
N ILE A 220 12.33 5.66 17.33
CA ILE A 220 11.24 4.85 16.82
C ILE A 220 11.45 3.39 17.26
N PRO A 221 10.60 2.85 18.15
CA PRO A 221 10.70 1.47 18.60
C PRO A 221 10.10 0.52 17.55
N VAL A 222 10.84 -0.52 17.18
CA VAL A 222 10.47 -1.50 16.13
C VAL A 222 10.60 -2.92 16.68
N ARG A 223 9.62 -3.78 16.38
CA ARG A 223 9.68 -5.21 16.69
C ARG A 223 10.45 -5.95 15.59
N GLU A 224 11.52 -6.63 15.96
CA GLU A 224 12.37 -7.45 15.09
C GLU A 224 12.36 -8.90 15.58
N GLY A 225 11.50 -9.74 15.01
CA GLY A 225 11.25 -11.09 15.52
C GLY A 225 10.64 -11.04 16.93
N ASP A 226 11.38 -11.52 17.93
CA ASP A 226 10.97 -11.49 19.35
C ASP A 226 11.63 -10.35 20.16
N GLU A 227 12.46 -9.51 19.53
CA GLU A 227 13.20 -8.43 20.19
C GLU A 227 12.64 -7.05 19.81
N ASP A 228 12.53 -6.14 20.77
CA ASP A 228 12.31 -4.71 20.48
C ASP A 228 13.66 -4.02 20.29
N VAL A 229 13.79 -3.28 19.18
CA VAL A 229 14.92 -2.39 18.90
C VAL A 229 14.43 -0.96 18.77
N VAL A 230 15.34 0.01 18.81
CA VAL A 230 15.02 1.44 18.71
C VAL A 230 15.86 2.06 17.61
N TYR A 231 15.20 2.54 16.57
CA TYR A 231 15.83 3.28 15.49
C TYR A 231 15.99 4.73 15.94
N VAL A 232 17.22 5.25 15.85
CA VAL A 232 17.54 6.64 16.20
C VAL A 232 17.52 7.44 14.91
N VAL A 233 16.68 8.46 14.87
CA VAL A 233 16.45 9.29 13.68
C VAL A 233 16.98 10.70 13.91
N GLU A 234 17.76 11.21 12.96
CA GLU A 234 18.27 12.58 12.92
C GLU A 234 18.18 13.09 11.46
N GLU A 235 17.65 14.29 11.27
CA GLU A 235 17.51 14.95 9.95
C GLU A 235 16.93 14.03 8.86
N ASN A 236 15.79 13.40 9.17
CA ASN A 236 15.09 12.44 8.30
C ASN A 236 15.85 11.14 7.98
N ARG A 237 16.87 10.79 8.76
CA ARG A 237 17.63 9.56 8.56
C ARG A 237 17.76 8.73 9.81
N ILE A 238 17.62 7.42 9.66
CA ILE A 238 18.02 6.43 10.67
C ILE A 238 19.55 6.42 10.73
N VAL A 239 20.12 6.94 11.82
CA VAL A 239 21.57 7.09 12.01
C VAL A 239 22.18 6.03 12.93
N ASP A 240 21.35 5.38 13.75
CA ASP A 240 21.75 4.29 14.63
C ASP A 240 20.56 3.38 14.95
N VAL A 241 20.83 2.18 15.43
CA VAL A 241 19.80 1.27 15.99
C VAL A 241 20.29 0.78 17.34
N ARG A 242 19.48 0.93 18.39
CA ARG A 242 19.79 0.50 19.76
C ARG A 242 18.97 -0.73 20.15
N GLY A 243 19.48 -1.52 21.10
CA GLY A 243 18.80 -2.72 21.59
C GLY A 243 19.75 -3.92 21.76
N GLY A 244 19.16 -5.10 21.76
CA GLY A 244 19.85 -6.38 21.91
C GLY A 244 20.61 -6.84 20.65
N PRO A 245 20.91 -8.14 20.52
CA PRO A 245 21.57 -8.71 19.34
C PRO A 245 20.89 -8.37 18.00
N ALA A 246 19.56 -8.24 17.96
CA ALA A 246 18.84 -7.80 16.76
C ALA A 246 19.33 -6.45 16.23
N ALA A 247 19.58 -5.48 17.12
CA ALA A 247 20.06 -4.15 16.75
C ALA A 247 21.41 -4.20 16.01
N GLY A 248 22.29 -5.15 16.33
CA GLY A 248 23.55 -5.33 15.62
C GLY A 248 23.37 -5.75 14.16
N ARG A 249 22.38 -6.62 13.88
CA ARG A 249 22.05 -7.04 12.51
C ARG A 249 21.42 -5.87 11.74
N THR A 250 20.49 -5.16 12.36
CA THR A 250 19.81 -4.01 11.73
C THR A 250 20.78 -2.85 11.45
N ARG A 251 21.75 -2.57 12.34
CA ARG A 251 22.83 -1.61 12.05
C ARG A 251 23.65 -2.00 10.82
N SER A 252 24.00 -3.28 10.69
CA SER A 252 24.70 -3.76 9.48
C SER A 252 23.85 -3.59 8.23
N TYR A 253 22.55 -3.88 8.32
CA TYR A 253 21.62 -3.69 7.20
C TYR A 253 21.57 -2.23 6.72
N PHE A 254 21.44 -1.25 7.62
CA PHE A 254 21.49 0.17 7.23
C PHE A 254 22.89 0.63 6.81
N GLY A 255 23.96 0.06 7.39
CA GLY A 255 25.35 0.36 7.04
C GLY A 255 25.78 -0.15 5.66
N GLU A 256 25.15 -1.21 5.16
CA GLU A 256 25.38 -1.73 3.80
C GLU A 256 24.95 -0.75 2.70
N ASP A 257 23.87 0.00 2.94
CA ASP A 257 23.38 1.03 2.03
C ASP A 257 22.68 2.14 2.81
N PRO A 258 23.34 3.29 3.01
CA PRO A 258 22.80 4.39 3.79
C PRO A 258 21.47 4.95 3.26
N ALA A 259 21.14 4.77 1.97
CA ALA A 259 19.86 5.21 1.41
C ALA A 259 18.66 4.48 2.04
N ARG A 260 18.86 3.27 2.59
CA ARG A 260 17.85 2.56 3.37
C ARG A 260 17.40 3.36 4.60
N GLY A 261 18.27 4.21 5.15
CA GLY A 261 17.98 4.95 6.37
C GLY A 261 17.03 6.14 6.17
N ASN A 262 16.69 6.53 4.94
CA ASN A 262 15.77 7.63 4.69
C ASN A 262 14.36 7.32 5.22
N ILE A 263 13.74 8.23 5.96
CA ILE A 263 12.31 8.10 6.29
C ILE A 263 11.50 8.47 5.05
N ALA A 264 10.82 7.49 4.48
CA ALA A 264 10.21 7.56 3.17
C ALA A 264 8.70 7.87 3.22
N GLU A 265 8.03 7.61 4.33
CA GLU A 265 6.59 7.75 4.45
C GLU A 265 6.14 7.94 5.89
N PHE A 266 5.09 8.74 6.08
CA PHE A 266 4.32 8.89 7.31
C PHE A 266 2.83 8.75 7.00
N ALA A 267 2.17 7.74 7.55
CA ALA A 267 0.87 7.30 7.05
C ALA A 267 -0.12 6.84 8.14
N PHE A 268 -1.39 6.94 7.78
CA PHE A 268 -2.53 6.52 8.59
C PHE A 268 -3.41 5.55 7.82
N GLY A 269 -3.28 4.25 8.11
CA GLY A 269 -4.25 3.24 7.70
C GLY A 269 -5.57 3.41 8.45
N CYS A 270 -6.69 3.36 7.73
CA CYS A 270 -8.01 3.70 8.22
C CYS A 270 -9.13 2.75 7.77
N ASN A 271 -8.80 1.63 7.14
CA ASN A 271 -9.79 0.63 6.76
C ASN A 271 -10.35 -0.04 8.03
N PRO A 272 -11.66 0.12 8.34
CA PRO A 272 -12.24 -0.30 9.61
C PRO A 272 -12.21 -1.82 9.85
N LEU A 273 -12.04 -2.62 8.80
CA LEU A 273 -12.05 -4.07 8.89
C LEU A 273 -10.67 -4.68 8.62
N ALA A 274 -9.64 -3.88 8.32
CA ALA A 274 -8.28 -4.38 8.18
C ALA A 274 -7.75 -4.89 9.53
N VAL A 275 -6.96 -5.95 9.46
CA VAL A 275 -6.36 -6.61 10.64
C VAL A 275 -4.91 -6.96 10.36
N VAL A 276 -4.06 -6.93 11.38
CA VAL A 276 -2.64 -7.32 11.24
C VAL A 276 -2.49 -8.84 11.27
N TRP A 277 -1.79 -9.41 10.28
CA TRP A 277 -1.48 -10.85 10.24
C TRP A 277 -0.23 -11.24 9.45
N ASP A 278 0.72 -10.33 9.28
CA ASP A 278 1.96 -10.50 8.51
C ASP A 278 1.71 -10.46 6.99
N ASN A 279 0.84 -9.56 6.55
CA ASN A 279 0.61 -9.24 5.15
C ASN A 279 0.55 -7.72 4.97
N VAL A 280 1.66 -7.12 4.56
CA VAL A 280 1.82 -5.65 4.46
C VAL A 280 0.65 -4.98 3.73
N LEU A 281 0.15 -5.58 2.63
CA LEU A 281 -0.96 -5.04 1.85
C LEU A 281 -2.24 -4.77 2.68
N GLU A 282 -2.52 -5.62 3.69
CA GLU A 282 -3.65 -5.38 4.61
C GLU A 282 -3.20 -4.68 5.90
N ASP A 283 -2.06 -5.08 6.46
CA ASP A 283 -1.58 -4.62 7.75
C ASP A 283 -1.44 -3.09 7.77
N GLU A 284 -0.90 -2.49 6.71
CA GLU A 284 -0.72 -1.03 6.60
C GLU A 284 -2.05 -0.27 6.61
N LYS A 285 -3.15 -0.90 6.14
CA LYS A 285 -4.50 -0.30 6.14
C LYS A 285 -5.17 -0.32 7.52
N ALA A 286 -4.63 -1.07 8.48
CA ALA A 286 -5.21 -1.27 9.81
C ALA A 286 -4.86 -0.16 10.81
N GLY A 287 -3.82 0.65 10.58
CA GLY A 287 -3.40 1.65 11.55
C GLY A 287 -2.27 2.55 11.10
N PHE A 288 -1.72 3.32 12.05
CA PHE A 288 -0.56 4.18 11.79
C PHE A 288 0.62 3.34 11.32
N HIS A 289 1.31 3.81 10.29
CA HIS A 289 2.53 3.20 9.81
C HIS A 289 3.48 4.26 9.24
N TRP A 290 4.72 3.85 9.02
CA TRP A 290 5.73 4.68 8.40
C TRP A 290 6.69 3.75 7.64
N ALA A 291 7.41 4.30 6.66
CA ALA A 291 8.35 3.52 5.87
C ALA A 291 9.74 4.11 5.84
N PHE A 292 10.73 3.27 5.57
CA PHE A 292 12.08 3.70 5.22
C PHE A 292 12.53 3.24 3.84
N GLY A 293 13.50 3.96 3.27
CA GLY A 293 14.10 3.67 1.97
C GLY A 293 13.71 4.69 0.90
N ARG A 294 13.31 4.20 -0.28
CA ARG A 294 12.96 5.05 -1.43
C ARG A 294 11.58 5.69 -1.22
N SER A 295 11.39 6.91 -1.69
CA SER A 295 10.19 7.72 -1.49
C SER A 295 9.68 8.38 -2.77
N GLU A 296 10.43 8.30 -3.88
CA GLU A 296 10.15 9.09 -5.09
C GLU A 296 8.83 8.71 -5.78
N HIS A 297 8.40 7.45 -5.63
CA HIS A 297 7.14 6.95 -6.13
C HIS A 297 5.94 7.45 -5.31
N LEU A 298 6.18 8.01 -4.13
CA LEU A 298 5.21 8.66 -3.25
C LEU A 298 5.32 10.20 -3.29
N GLY A 299 6.17 10.75 -4.16
CA GLY A 299 6.40 12.20 -4.31
C GLY A 299 7.62 12.74 -3.57
N GLY A 300 8.46 11.88 -2.98
CA GLY A 300 9.74 12.25 -2.39
C GLY A 300 10.89 12.42 -3.41
N GLU A 301 12.10 12.59 -2.90
CA GLU A 301 13.33 12.81 -3.66
C GLU A 301 14.19 11.53 -3.80
N ILE A 302 14.10 10.61 -2.84
CA ILE A 302 14.99 9.45 -2.79
C ILE A 302 14.50 8.35 -3.74
N GLY A 303 15.13 8.28 -4.91
CA GLY A 303 14.90 7.24 -5.93
C GLY A 303 15.96 6.14 -5.98
N PRO A 304 15.84 5.18 -6.91
CA PRO A 304 16.79 4.09 -7.13
C PRO A 304 18.27 4.50 -7.22
N ASP A 305 18.55 5.66 -7.83
CA ASP A 305 19.91 6.16 -8.05
C ASP A 305 20.62 6.59 -6.76
N ALA A 306 19.88 6.76 -5.65
CA ALA A 306 20.45 7.06 -4.34
C ALA A 306 21.06 5.82 -3.66
N PHE A 307 20.65 4.61 -4.09
CA PHE A 307 21.11 3.35 -3.53
C PHE A 307 22.44 2.92 -4.15
N LEU A 308 23.28 2.25 -3.36
CA LEU A 308 24.57 1.71 -3.82
C LEU A 308 24.42 0.54 -4.79
N SER A 309 23.27 -0.13 -4.79
CA SER A 309 23.01 -1.30 -5.63
C SER A 309 21.51 -1.48 -5.90
N PRO A 310 21.11 -1.94 -7.10
CA PRO A 310 19.71 -2.32 -7.35
C PRO A 310 19.18 -3.40 -6.39
N LYS A 311 20.07 -4.20 -5.79
CA LYS A 311 19.71 -5.26 -4.84
C LYS A 311 19.40 -4.75 -3.44
N THR A 312 19.78 -3.51 -3.13
CA THR A 312 19.62 -2.91 -1.80
C THR A 312 18.48 -1.90 -1.74
N ILE A 313 17.89 -1.56 -2.90
CA ILE A 313 16.66 -0.77 -3.03
C ILE A 313 15.57 -1.41 -2.20
N VAL A 314 14.95 -0.60 -1.35
CA VAL A 314 13.87 -1.00 -0.46
C VAL A 314 12.88 0.16 -0.29
N HIS A 315 11.63 -0.20 -0.07
CA HIS A 315 10.64 0.60 0.63
C HIS A 315 10.01 -0.38 1.63
N GLN A 316 10.10 -0.08 2.93
CA GLN A 316 9.68 -1.01 3.97
C GLN A 316 8.81 -0.32 5.00
N ASP A 317 7.55 -0.72 5.03
CA ASP A 317 6.54 -0.29 5.99
C ASP A 317 6.71 -0.96 7.35
N ILE A 318 6.48 -0.17 8.39
CA ILE A 318 6.45 -0.58 9.80
C ILE A 318 5.11 -0.16 10.40
N VAL A 319 4.31 -1.15 10.78
CA VAL A 319 2.89 -0.96 11.15
C VAL A 319 2.66 -0.95 12.67
N TYR A 320 1.95 0.06 13.15
CA TYR A 320 1.47 0.23 14.52
C TYR A 320 -0.07 0.30 14.53
N ALA A 321 -0.71 -0.84 14.27
CA ALA A 321 -2.15 -1.02 14.45
C ALA A 321 -2.46 -1.62 15.83
N ARG A 322 -3.73 -1.76 16.19
CA ARG A 322 -4.17 -2.21 17.52
C ARG A 322 -3.57 -3.56 17.94
N GLU A 323 -3.37 -4.45 16.97
CA GLU A 323 -2.84 -5.79 17.16
C GLU A 323 -1.31 -5.83 17.23
N SER A 324 -0.63 -4.76 16.82
CA SER A 324 0.83 -4.67 16.86
C SER A 324 1.36 -4.78 18.30
N PRO A 325 2.53 -5.39 18.51
CA PRO A 325 3.08 -5.53 19.86
C PRO A 325 3.51 -4.19 20.47
N ILE A 326 3.84 -3.22 19.63
CA ILE A 326 4.14 -1.84 20.02
C ILE A 326 2.99 -0.98 19.52
N GLN A 327 2.47 -0.13 20.39
CA GLN A 327 1.34 0.74 20.09
C GLN A 327 1.82 2.18 19.95
N VAL A 328 1.19 2.92 19.05
CA VAL A 328 1.26 4.39 19.06
C VAL A 328 0.14 4.90 19.94
N THR A 329 0.49 5.56 21.03
CA THR A 329 -0.47 6.01 22.05
C THR A 329 -1.06 7.38 21.74
N SER A 330 -0.32 8.24 21.04
CA SER A 330 -0.82 9.53 20.57
C SER A 330 -0.07 9.98 19.32
N VAL A 331 -0.80 10.63 18.42
CA VAL A 331 -0.24 11.35 17.28
C VAL A 331 -0.91 12.71 17.20
N VAL A 332 -0.11 13.78 17.33
CA VAL A 332 -0.60 15.17 17.26
C VAL A 332 0.03 15.86 16.06
N LEU A 333 -0.81 16.30 15.13
CA LEU A 333 -0.41 17.09 13.97
C LEU A 333 -0.52 18.58 14.31
N SER A 334 0.53 19.34 14.04
CA SER A 334 0.60 20.78 14.25
C SER A 334 0.85 21.49 12.93
N GLY A 335 0.07 22.52 12.61
CA GLY A 335 0.26 23.34 11.42
C GLY A 335 -0.81 24.42 11.30
N GLN A 336 -0.49 25.50 10.58
CA GLN A 336 -1.41 26.64 10.38
C GLN A 336 -1.98 27.24 11.68
N GLY A 337 -1.22 27.17 12.78
CA GLY A 337 -1.65 27.65 14.11
C GLY A 337 -2.67 26.76 14.83
N ARG A 338 -2.93 25.54 14.33
CA ARG A 338 -3.82 24.53 14.93
C ARG A 338 -3.03 23.29 15.34
N GLN A 339 -3.50 22.63 16.39
CA GLN A 339 -3.10 21.27 16.73
C GLN A 339 -4.30 20.34 16.59
N THR A 340 -4.07 19.16 16.02
CA THR A 340 -5.07 18.10 15.82
C THR A 340 -4.50 16.82 16.40
N GLU A 341 -5.11 16.33 17.47
CA GLU A 341 -4.84 14.97 17.92
C GLU A 341 -5.58 14.01 16.97
N VAL A 342 -4.83 13.18 16.23
CA VAL A 342 -5.37 12.21 15.27
C VAL A 342 -5.57 10.86 15.95
N ILE A 343 -4.61 10.47 16.79
CA ILE A 343 -4.65 9.28 17.62
C ILE A 343 -4.57 9.70 19.08
N ALA A 344 -5.46 9.18 19.92
CA ALA A 344 -5.43 9.36 21.38
C ALA A 344 -5.71 8.03 22.07
N SER A 345 -4.88 7.67 23.05
CA SER A 345 -4.93 6.37 23.74
C SER A 345 -4.88 5.15 22.78
N GLY A 346 -4.26 5.29 21.61
CA GLY A 346 -4.19 4.24 20.59
C GLY A 346 -5.37 4.15 19.63
N ASP A 347 -6.38 5.03 19.76
CA ASP A 347 -7.54 5.06 18.89
C ASP A 347 -7.56 6.32 18.02
N TYR A 348 -8.04 6.20 16.77
CA TYR A 348 -8.34 7.37 15.94
C TYR A 348 -9.49 8.18 16.55
N VAL A 349 -9.32 9.50 16.66
CA VAL A 349 -10.31 10.42 17.26
C VAL A 349 -10.89 11.46 16.29
N VAL A 350 -10.62 11.30 14.99
CA VAL A 350 -10.98 12.27 13.94
C VAL A 350 -12.10 11.82 13.00
N PHE A 351 -12.57 10.58 13.11
CA PHE A 351 -13.57 10.01 12.18
C PHE A 351 -15.03 10.33 12.50
#